data_AF-A0A6C0L6E2-F1
#
_entry.id   AF-A0A6C0L6E2-F1
#
_cell.length_a   1.000
_cell.length_b   1.000
_cell.length_c   1.000
_cell.angle_alpha   90.00
_cell.angle_beta   90.00
_cell.angle_gamma   90.00
#
_symmetry.space_group_name_H-M   'P 1'
#
loop_
_entity.id
_entity.type
_entity.pdbx_description
1 polymer ?
#
loop_
_entity_poly.entity_id
_entity_poly.type
_entity_poly.pdbx_seq_one_letter_code
_entity_poly.pdbx_strand_id
1 'polypeptide(L)' 'MADKKRTTKRKLSPGLKAWNEKVMKHFRKGREQKGKKYTLKMAMKDAKRS' A
#
# COMPACT_ATOMS: atom_id res chain seq x y z
N MET A 1 30.32 11.78 -5.70
CA MET A 1 29.80 10.83 -6.73
C MET A 1 28.29 10.87 -6.65
N ALA A 2 27.62 11.26 -7.74
CA ALA A 2 26.16 11.34 -7.80
C ALA A 2 25.57 9.92 -7.73
N ASP A 3 24.95 9.59 -6.59
CA ASP A 3 24.14 8.38 -6.45
C ASP A 3 22.97 8.51 -7.44
N LYS A 4 23.10 7.82 -8.57
CA LYS A 4 22.09 7.78 -9.63
C LYS A 4 20.82 7.19 -9.02
N LYS A 5 19.90 8.06 -8.58
CA LYS A 5 18.49 7.73 -8.34
C LYS A 5 17.91 7.20 -9.65
N ARG A 6 18.07 5.90 -9.89
CA ARG A 6 17.40 5.15 -10.94
C ARG A 6 15.91 5.13 -10.59
N THR A 7 15.21 6.21 -10.89
CA THR A 7 13.74 6.22 -11.00
C THR A 7 13.36 5.54 -12.32
N THR A 8 13.81 4.30 -12.51
CA THR A 8 13.24 3.45 -13.55
C THR A 8 11.78 3.29 -13.19
N LYS A 9 10.88 3.80 -14.05
CA LYS A 9 9.42 3.60 -14.00
C LYS A 9 9.10 2.11 -14.19
N ARG A 10 9.61 1.24 -13.31
CA ARG A 10 9.30 -0.19 -13.31
C ARG A 10 7.84 -0.28 -12.91
N LYS A 11 7.00 -0.65 -13.88
CA LYS A 11 5.61 -0.99 -13.62
C LYS A 11 5.61 -2.06 -12.53
N LEU A 12 4.81 -1.87 -11.49
CA LEU A 12 4.67 -2.84 -10.41
C LEU A 12 4.33 -4.20 -11.04
N SER A 13 4.97 -5.27 -10.56
CA SER A 13 4.60 -6.63 -10.98
C SER A 13 3.10 -6.85 -10.72
N PRO A 14 2.39 -7.62 -11.56
CA PRO A 14 0.93 -7.81 -11.43
C PRO A 14 0.48 -8.20 -10.01
N GLY A 15 1.23 -9.10 -9.34
CA GLY A 15 0.96 -9.49 -7.95
C GLY A 15 1.16 -8.35 -6.94
N LEU A 16 2.16 -7.50 -7.14
CA LEU A 16 2.40 -6.32 -6.30
C LEU A 16 1.32 -5.25 -6.50
N LYS A 17 0.81 -5.12 -7.73
CA LYS A 17 -0.32 -4.23 -8.04
C LYS A 17 -1.61 -4.70 -7.35
N ALA A 18 -1.95 -5.98 -7.48
CA ALA A 18 -3.13 -6.58 -6.83
C ALA A 18 -3.04 -6.48 -5.29
N TRP A 19 -1.85 -6.72 -4.74
CA TRP A 19 -1.60 -6.53 -3.31
C TRP A 19 -1.80 -5.07 -2.88
N ASN A 20 -1.24 -4.12 -3.61
CA ASN A 20 -1.41 -2.70 -3.33
C ASN A 20 -2.88 -2.27 -3.40
N GLU A 21 -3.64 -2.74 -4.39
CA GLU A 21 -5.07 -2.48 -4.50
C GLU A 21 -5.85 -3.04 -3.29
N LYS A 22 -5.52 -4.27 -2.83
CA LYS A 22 -6.11 -4.86 -1.62
C LYS A 22 -5.81 -4.01 -0.37
N VAL A 23 -4.54 -3.64 -0.18
CA VAL A 23 -4.11 -2.79 0.96
C VAL A 23 -4.82 -1.44 0.93
N MET A 24 -4.89 -0.78 -0.22
CA MET A 24 -5.55 0.53 -0.35
C MET A 24 -7.06 0.44 -0.14
N LYS A 25 -7.71 -0.66 -0.51
CA LYS A 25 -9.12 -0.93 -0.20
C LYS A 25 -9.36 -1.03 1.30
N HIS A 26 -8.52 -1.77 2.03
CA HIS A 26 -8.59 -1.83 3.49
C HIS A 26 -8.29 -0.48 4.13
N PHE A 27 -7.28 0.24 3.62
CA PHE A 27 -6.91 1.55 4.12
C PHE A 27 -8.05 2.56 4.01
N ARG A 28 -8.71 2.65 2.84
CA ARG A 28 -9.84 3.56 2.62
C ARG A 28 -11.00 3.23 3.54
N LYS A 29 -11.41 1.95 3.63
CA LYS A 29 -12.49 1.52 4.53
C LYS A 29 -12.16 1.76 6.00
N GLY A 30 -10.95 1.44 6.44
CA GLY A 30 -10.55 1.65 7.82
C GLY A 30 -10.36 3.12 8.18
N ARG A 31 -9.95 3.97 7.24
CA ARG A 31 -9.93 5.44 7.39
C ARG A 31 -11.33 6.02 7.53
N GLU A 32 -12.31 5.46 6.81
CA GLU A 32 -13.72 5.86 6.90
C GLU A 32 -14.32 5.48 8.26
N GLN A 33 -13.99 4.29 8.78
CA GLN A 33 -14.54 3.81 10.06
C GLN A 33 -13.80 4.34 11.31
N LYS A 34 -12.46 4.31 11.30
CA LYS A 34 -11.60 4.62 12.47
C LYS A 34 -10.94 6.00 12.38
N GLY A 35 -11.20 6.74 11.30
CA GLY A 35 -10.63 8.07 11.07
C GLY A 35 -9.11 8.05 10.89
N LYS A 36 -8.46 9.18 11.18
CA LYS A 36 -7.00 9.39 10.99
C LYS A 36 -6.12 8.40 11.77
N LYS A 37 -6.65 7.73 12.80
CA LYS A 37 -5.95 6.72 13.61
C LYS A 37 -5.66 5.44 12.83
N TYR A 38 -6.40 5.17 11.75
CA TYR A 38 -6.12 4.04 10.89
C TYR A 38 -4.96 4.35 9.94
N THR A 39 -3.85 3.63 10.14
CA THR A 39 -2.60 3.83 9.40
C THR A 39 -2.44 2.81 8.29
N LEU A 40 -1.60 3.12 7.29
CA LEU A 40 -1.31 2.21 6.19
C LEU A 40 -0.71 0.88 6.69
N LYS A 41 0.06 0.92 7.79
CA LYS A 41 0.60 -0.28 8.45
C LYS A 41 -0.52 -1.20 8.98
N MET A 42 -1.60 -0.64 9.52
CA MET A 42 -2.76 -1.43 9.94
C MET A 42 -3.49 -2.03 8.74
N ALA A 43 -3.67 -1.25 7.67
CA ALA A 43 -4.27 -1.74 6.43
C ALA A 43 -3.46 -2.89 5.79
N MET A 44 -2.13 -2.82 5.80
CA MET A 44 -1.25 -3.90 5.35
C MET A 44 -1.40 -5.15 6.22
N LYS A 45 -1.49 -4.99 7.55
CA LYS A 45 -1.68 -6.11 8.48
C LYS A 45 -3.03 -6.78 8.27
N ASP A 46 -4.09 -6.00 8.07
CA ASP A 46 -5.45 -6.50 7.83
C ASP A 46 -5.56 -7.16 6.45
N ALA A 47 -4.97 -6.58 5.41
CA ALA A 47 -4.92 -7.18 4.07
C ALA A 47 -4.14 -8.50 4.01
N LYS A 48 -3.17 -8.69 4.91
CA LYS A 48 -2.38 -9.94 5.03
C LYS A 48 -3.13 -11.04 5.76
N ARG A 49 -4.05 -10.65 6.63
CA ARG A 49 -4.84 -11.56 7.48
C ARG A 49 -6.16 -11.98 6.82
N SER A 50 -6.56 -11.26 5.77
CA SER A 50 -7.81 -11.42 5.03
C SER A 50 -7.67 -12.23 3.75
#